data_AF-A0A2E6WG09-F1
#
_entry.id   AF-A0A2E6WG09-F1
#
_cell.length_a   1.000
_cell.length_b   1.000
_cell.length_c   1.000
_cell.angle_alpha   90.00
_cell.angle_beta   90.00
_cell.angle_gamma   90.00
#
_symmetry.space_group_name_H-M   'P 1'
#
loop_
_entity.id
_entity.type
_entity.pdbx_description
1 polymer ?
#
loop_
_entity_poly.entity_id
_entity_poly.type
_entity_poly.pdbx_seq_one_letter_code
_entity_poly.pdbx_strand_id
1 'polypeptide(L)'
;MRTQIPGNTSIVSDRNLIEHAIALLSQEVWCWGRDILRPKGNYLLEVGFQRFEPPASRKECSSVYSLKLPGERVVVLRGFGVFYGDPRLGGIFLPRYEFRPLYTKCSELNQLPWLHADLPELCFPTELEREKCAALTLDLIDWIRSYEVKIAETLGVEYRQSTLVQWDNGERPVIPAEDIPREWRLLGIAIAADLRAMLSDHYADKSEVS
;
A
#
# COMPACT_ATOMS: atom_id res chain seq x y z
N MET A 1 29.72 -24.90 -36.10
CA MET A 1 29.59 -25.02 -34.64
C MET A 1 29.40 -23.62 -34.07
N ARG A 2 28.14 -23.17 -33.94
CA ARG A 2 27.77 -21.91 -33.28
C ARG A 2 26.74 -22.28 -32.23
N THR A 3 27.18 -22.32 -30.99
CA THR A 3 26.35 -22.57 -29.83
C THR A 3 25.52 -21.30 -29.60
N GLN A 4 24.23 -21.34 -29.92
CA GLN A 4 23.29 -20.33 -29.46
C GLN A 4 23.13 -20.52 -27.95
N ILE A 5 23.48 -19.49 -27.20
CA ILE A 5 23.16 -19.37 -25.77
C ILE A 5 21.69 -18.92 -25.71
N PRO A 6 20.78 -19.66 -25.05
CA PRO A 6 19.44 -19.15 -24.81
C PRO A 6 19.52 -18.15 -23.67
N GLY A 7 19.54 -16.86 -24.01
CA GLY A 7 19.16 -15.79 -23.09
C GLY A 7 17.64 -15.84 -22.91
N ASN A 8 17.18 -16.53 -21.88
CA ASN A 8 15.77 -16.50 -21.48
C ASN A 8 15.66 -16.52 -19.96
N THR A 9 15.89 -15.35 -19.35
CA THR A 9 15.57 -15.13 -17.94
C THR A 9 15.17 -13.66 -17.76
N SER A 10 14.10 -13.41 -17.00
CA SER A 10 13.53 -12.09 -16.62
C SER A 10 12.41 -11.51 -17.48
N ILE A 11 11.42 -12.33 -17.85
CA ILE A 11 10.02 -11.88 -17.96
C ILE A 11 9.18 -12.72 -17.00
N VAL A 12 9.52 -12.71 -15.71
CA VAL A 12 8.44 -12.74 -14.71
C VAL A 12 7.80 -11.37 -14.88
N SER A 13 6.79 -11.31 -15.75
CA SER A 13 6.26 -10.08 -16.33
C SER A 13 5.90 -9.06 -15.24
N ASP A 14 6.25 -7.78 -15.42
CA ASP A 14 5.83 -6.68 -14.54
C ASP A 14 4.34 -6.74 -14.20
N ARG A 15 3.53 -7.25 -15.14
CA ARG A 15 2.10 -7.52 -14.93
C ARG A 15 1.83 -8.48 -13.78
N ASN A 16 2.56 -9.59 -13.68
CA ASN A 16 2.39 -10.57 -12.59
C ASN A 16 2.81 -9.96 -11.24
N LEU A 17 3.85 -9.11 -11.22
CA LEU A 17 4.28 -8.42 -10.00
C LEU A 17 3.20 -7.46 -9.50
N ILE A 18 2.60 -6.69 -10.41
CA ILE A 18 1.56 -5.71 -10.06
C ILE A 18 0.26 -6.38 -9.67
N GLU A 19 -0.16 -7.42 -10.37
CA GLU A 19 -1.35 -8.21 -9.98
C GLU A 19 -1.16 -8.82 -8.59
N HIS A 20 0.03 -9.34 -8.28
CA HIS A 20 0.37 -9.81 -6.93
C HIS A 20 0.34 -8.67 -5.89
N ALA A 21 0.89 -7.51 -6.22
CA ALA A 21 0.91 -6.37 -5.31
C ALA A 21 -0.50 -5.82 -5.01
N ILE A 22 -1.37 -5.77 -6.02
CA ILE A 22 -2.79 -5.42 -5.87
C ILE A 22 -3.49 -6.41 -4.94
N ALA A 23 -3.24 -7.72 -5.13
CA ALA A 23 -3.81 -8.75 -4.26
C ALA A 23 -3.34 -8.58 -2.81
N LEU A 24 -2.04 -8.37 -2.61
CA LEU A 24 -1.44 -8.21 -1.28
C LEU A 24 -1.99 -6.98 -0.56
N LEU A 25 -2.01 -5.80 -1.19
CA LEU A 25 -2.58 -4.59 -0.60
C LEU A 25 -4.09 -4.71 -0.38
N SER A 26 -4.82 -5.36 -1.28
CA SER A 26 -6.26 -5.55 -1.12
C SER A 26 -6.62 -6.44 0.06
N GLN A 27 -5.83 -7.49 0.30
CA GLN A 27 -5.95 -8.35 1.46
C GLN A 27 -5.52 -7.63 2.74
N GLU A 28 -4.46 -6.82 2.68
CA GLU A 28 -3.99 -6.01 3.81
C GLU A 28 -5.04 -5.00 4.27
N VAL A 29 -5.67 -4.27 3.33
CA VAL A 29 -6.77 -3.33 3.64
C VAL A 29 -7.95 -4.05 4.29
N TRP A 30 -8.25 -5.28 3.86
CA TRP A 30 -9.24 -6.12 4.54
C TRP A 30 -8.81 -6.45 5.97
N CYS A 31 -7.57 -6.87 6.16
CA CYS A 31 -7.00 -7.20 7.46
C CYS A 31 -7.10 -6.02 8.45
N TRP A 32 -6.75 -4.80 8.03
CA TRP A 32 -6.96 -3.60 8.87
C TRP A 32 -8.43 -3.36 9.22
N GLY A 33 -9.34 -3.60 8.28
CA GLY A 33 -10.78 -3.55 8.55
C GLY A 33 -11.21 -4.54 9.63
N ARG A 34 -10.61 -5.74 9.66
CA ARG A 34 -10.86 -6.76 10.69
C ARG A 34 -10.19 -6.43 12.02
N ASP A 35 -9.05 -5.77 12.00
CA ASP A 35 -8.36 -5.24 13.19
C ASP A 35 -9.18 -4.17 13.91
N ILE A 36 -9.89 -3.34 13.15
CA ILE A 36 -10.84 -2.35 13.69
C ILE A 36 -12.03 -3.04 14.37
N LEU A 37 -12.55 -4.11 13.76
CA LEU A 37 -13.74 -4.84 14.20
C LEU A 37 -13.42 -5.98 15.17
N ARG A 38 -12.17 -6.08 15.63
CA ARG A 38 -11.73 -7.15 16.53
C ARG A 38 -12.56 -7.13 17.82
N PRO A 39 -13.10 -8.28 18.28
CA PRO A 39 -14.00 -8.33 19.44
C PRO A 39 -13.40 -7.80 20.75
N LYS A 40 -12.08 -7.91 20.88
CA LYS A 40 -11.33 -7.46 22.08
C LYS A 40 -11.02 -5.96 22.07
N GLY A 41 -11.51 -5.22 21.07
CA GLY A 41 -11.20 -3.81 20.87
C GLY A 41 -10.48 -3.56 19.55
N ASN A 42 -10.51 -2.30 19.12
CA ASN A 42 -9.90 -1.85 17.88
C ASN A 42 -8.38 -1.86 18.01
N TYR A 43 -7.74 -2.82 17.34
CA TYR A 43 -6.30 -3.01 17.44
C TYR A 43 -5.49 -1.86 16.84
N LEU A 44 -6.02 -1.15 15.83
CA LEU A 44 -5.34 0.06 15.30
C LEU A 44 -5.17 1.11 16.41
N LEU A 45 -6.19 1.30 17.26
CA LEU A 45 -6.07 2.21 18.41
C LEU A 45 -5.05 1.71 19.43
N GLU A 46 -4.99 0.40 19.68
CA GLU A 46 -4.01 -0.22 20.60
C GLU A 46 -2.57 0.04 20.15
N VAL A 47 -2.29 0.06 18.84
CA VAL A 47 -0.96 0.37 18.29
C VAL A 47 -0.70 1.86 18.05
N GLY A 48 -1.62 2.73 18.50
CA GLY A 48 -1.42 4.18 18.54
C GLY A 48 -2.02 4.97 17.37
N PHE A 49 -2.84 4.36 16.51
CA PHE A 49 -3.59 5.13 15.52
C PHE A 49 -4.57 6.09 16.20
N GLN A 50 -4.72 7.27 15.62
CA GLN A 50 -5.82 8.18 15.87
C GLN A 50 -6.95 7.87 14.89
N ARG A 51 -8.16 7.72 15.42
CA ARG A 51 -9.38 7.57 14.63
C ARG A 51 -10.09 8.92 14.52
N PHE A 52 -10.43 9.29 13.30
CA PHE A 52 -11.23 10.48 13.01
C PHE A 52 -12.56 10.06 12.41
N GLU A 53 -13.65 10.54 13.02
CA GLU A 53 -15.00 10.29 12.52
C GLU A 53 -15.39 11.28 11.43
N PRO A 54 -16.16 10.84 10.42
CA PRO A 54 -16.60 11.73 9.36
C PRO A 54 -17.42 12.89 9.96
N PRO A 55 -17.33 14.10 9.39
CA PRO A 55 -18.18 15.20 9.79
C PRO A 55 -19.65 14.88 9.53
N ALA A 56 -20.56 15.54 10.25
CA ALA A 56 -22.00 15.29 10.14
C ALA A 56 -22.57 15.45 8.72
N SER A 57 -21.92 16.24 7.86
CA SER A 57 -22.26 16.43 6.45
C SER A 57 -21.85 15.25 5.53
N ARG A 58 -21.08 14.29 6.03
CA ARG A 58 -20.50 13.18 5.26
C ARG A 58 -20.66 11.83 5.99
N LYS A 59 -21.83 11.58 6.61
CA LYS A 59 -22.09 10.36 7.41
C LYS A 59 -21.89 9.04 6.65
N GLU A 60 -22.00 9.05 5.33
CA GLU A 60 -21.77 7.88 4.47
C GLU A 60 -20.27 7.50 4.36
N CYS A 61 -19.35 8.38 4.78
CA CYS A 61 -17.92 8.11 4.75
C CYS A 61 -17.48 7.26 5.94
N SER A 62 -16.51 6.38 5.73
CA SER A 62 -15.86 5.64 6.82
C SER A 62 -14.88 6.52 7.60
N SER A 63 -14.63 6.17 8.87
CA SER A 63 -13.60 6.81 9.69
C SER A 63 -12.22 6.76 9.02
N VAL A 64 -11.39 7.76 9.30
CA VAL A 64 -9.99 7.81 8.87
C VAL A 64 -9.09 7.38 10.03
N TYR A 65 -8.08 6.57 9.76
CA TYR A 65 -7.07 6.17 10.74
C TYR A 65 -5.72 6.75 10.35
N SER A 66 -5.10 7.51 11.24
CA SER A 66 -3.76 8.11 11.03
C SER A 66 -2.82 7.75 12.17
N LEU A 67 -1.58 7.41 11.84
CA LEU A 67 -0.52 7.13 12.80
C LEU A 67 0.69 8.01 12.49
N LYS A 68 1.17 8.74 13.50
CA LYS A 68 2.45 9.44 13.45
C LYS A 68 3.58 8.47 13.76
N LEU A 69 4.62 8.51 12.94
CA LEU A 69 5.81 7.67 13.01
C LEU A 69 7.03 8.54 13.38
N PRO A 70 8.15 7.94 13.84
CA PRO A 70 9.37 8.68 14.14
C PRO A 70 9.86 9.50 12.95
N GLY A 71 10.38 10.70 13.21
CA GLY A 71 10.82 11.64 12.17
C GLY A 71 9.68 12.37 11.48
N GLU A 72 8.55 12.57 12.20
CA GLU A 72 7.36 13.29 11.70
C GLU A 72 6.73 12.66 10.45
N ARG A 73 7.06 11.39 10.18
CA ARG A 73 6.43 10.60 9.14
C ARG A 73 4.99 10.27 9.53
N VAL A 74 4.13 10.07 8.55
CA VAL A 74 2.71 9.77 8.79
C VAL A 74 2.24 8.66 7.85
N VAL A 75 1.40 7.77 8.37
CA VAL A 75 0.63 6.82 7.57
C VAL A 75 -0.85 7.03 7.82
N VAL A 76 -1.64 7.10 6.75
CA VAL A 76 -3.10 7.27 6.81
C VAL A 76 -3.77 6.17 6.02
N LEU A 77 -4.59 5.37 6.69
CA LEU A 77 -5.24 4.17 6.14
C LEU A 77 -6.66 4.48 5.69
N ARG A 78 -6.99 4.13 4.44
CA ARG A 78 -8.35 4.17 3.88
C ARG A 78 -8.69 2.86 3.17
N GLY A 79 -9.99 2.60 3.01
CA GLY A 79 -10.47 1.42 2.28
C GLY A 79 -10.11 1.39 0.78
N PHE A 80 -9.72 2.53 0.22
CA PHE A 80 -9.33 2.69 -1.19
C PHE A 80 -7.81 2.88 -1.39
N GLY A 81 -7.01 2.90 -0.33
CA GLY A 81 -5.56 3.03 -0.43
C GLY A 81 -4.91 3.63 0.82
N VAL A 82 -3.62 3.93 0.72
CA VAL A 82 -2.80 4.37 1.85
C VAL A 82 -2.04 5.64 1.47
N PHE A 83 -2.10 6.66 2.32
CA PHE A 83 -1.19 7.80 2.23
C PHE A 83 0.00 7.57 3.15
N TYR A 84 1.21 7.86 2.68
CA TYR A 84 2.44 7.84 3.46
C TYR A 84 3.25 9.10 3.18
N GLY A 85 3.65 9.79 4.24
CA GLY A 85 4.38 11.06 4.15
C GLY A 85 5.67 11.07 4.95
N ASP A 86 6.71 11.69 4.38
CA ASP A 86 7.98 12.03 5.04
C ASP A 86 8.33 13.49 4.74
N PRO A 87 8.49 14.37 5.75
CA PRO A 87 8.80 15.79 5.53
C PRO A 87 10.03 16.07 4.66
N ARG A 88 10.95 15.11 4.53
CA ARG A 88 12.17 15.25 3.73
C ARG A 88 11.95 14.89 2.25
N LEU A 89 10.97 14.04 1.96
CA LEU A 89 10.77 13.44 0.64
C LEU A 89 9.45 13.84 -0.02
N GLY A 90 8.45 14.29 0.74
CA GLY A 90 7.09 14.54 0.27
C GLY A 90 6.13 13.44 0.74
N GLY A 91 5.14 13.11 -0.08
CA GLY A 91 4.16 12.08 0.22
C GLY A 91 3.81 11.24 -1.00
N ILE A 92 3.35 10.02 -0.74
CA ILE A 92 2.72 9.17 -1.73
C ILE A 92 1.32 8.79 -1.31
N PHE A 93 0.47 8.56 -2.30
CA PHE A 93 -0.75 7.78 -2.15
C PHE A 93 -0.61 6.49 -2.95
N LEU A 94 -0.75 5.36 -2.27
CA LEU A 94 -0.72 4.03 -2.88
C LEU A 94 -2.17 3.51 -2.99
N PRO A 95 -2.77 3.56 -4.19
CA PRO A 95 -4.15 3.15 -4.39
C PRO A 95 -4.29 1.62 -4.35
N ARG A 96 -5.39 1.15 -3.78
CA ARG A 96 -5.63 -0.28 -3.50
C ARG A 96 -5.69 -1.16 -4.75
N TYR A 97 -6.29 -0.68 -5.83
CA TYR A 97 -6.68 -1.51 -6.98
C TYR A 97 -5.72 -1.41 -8.16
N GLU A 98 -4.82 -0.43 -8.16
CA GLU A 98 -3.85 -0.18 -9.22
C GLU A 98 -2.42 -0.45 -8.74
N PHE A 99 -2.17 -0.31 -7.43
CA PHE A 99 -0.84 -0.40 -6.83
C PHE A 99 0.20 0.42 -7.63
N ARG A 100 -0.18 1.66 -7.96
CA ARG A 100 0.66 2.65 -8.67
C ARG A 100 0.82 3.87 -7.77
N PRO A 101 2.01 4.11 -7.18
CA PRO A 101 2.19 5.19 -6.24
C PRO A 101 2.04 6.53 -6.97
N LEU A 102 1.12 7.36 -6.49
CA LEU A 102 0.98 8.74 -6.89
C LEU A 102 1.75 9.61 -5.90
N TYR A 103 2.50 10.58 -6.41
CA TYR A 103 3.39 11.42 -5.62
C TYR A 103 2.82 12.82 -5.41
N THR A 104 3.17 13.42 -4.27
CA THR A 104 2.93 14.82 -3.94
C THR A 104 4.11 15.38 -3.17
N LYS A 105 4.34 16.70 -3.28
CA LYS A 105 5.36 17.39 -2.47
C LYS A 105 4.91 17.62 -1.02
N CYS A 106 3.61 17.45 -0.75
CA CYS A 106 3.04 17.58 0.58
C CYS A 106 3.24 16.28 1.38
N SER A 107 4.05 16.32 2.43
CA SER A 107 4.23 15.19 3.36
C SER A 107 3.10 15.03 4.37
N GLU A 108 2.24 16.04 4.49
CA GLU A 108 1.09 16.04 5.39
C GLU A 108 -0.19 16.36 4.61
N LEU A 109 -1.31 15.94 5.17
CA LEU A 109 -2.63 16.19 4.60
C LEU A 109 -3.26 17.38 5.29
N ASN A 110 -3.50 18.46 4.53
CA ASN A 110 -4.19 19.65 5.01
C ASN A 110 -5.65 19.37 5.41
N GLN A 111 -6.24 18.30 4.85
CA GLN A 111 -7.58 17.81 5.19
C GLN A 111 -7.58 16.28 5.25
N LEU A 112 -8.47 15.73 6.07
CA LEU A 112 -8.56 14.28 6.22
C LEU A 112 -9.16 13.59 4.98
N PRO A 113 -8.63 12.42 4.62
CA PRO A 113 -9.07 11.45 3.62
C PRO A 113 -10.43 11.38 2.96
N TRP A 114 -11.54 11.87 3.54
CA TRP A 114 -12.84 11.16 3.57
C TRP A 114 -13.25 10.47 2.26
N LEU A 115 -13.06 11.16 1.14
CA LEU A 115 -13.18 10.69 -0.24
C LEU A 115 -11.84 10.80 -0.98
N HIS A 116 -11.70 10.09 -2.10
CA HIS A 116 -10.52 10.24 -2.98
C HIS A 116 -10.29 11.69 -3.40
N ALA A 117 -11.35 12.47 -3.60
CA ALA A 117 -11.26 13.89 -3.96
C ALA A 117 -10.73 14.80 -2.84
N ASP A 118 -10.61 14.31 -1.60
CA ASP A 118 -10.02 15.08 -0.50
C ASP A 118 -8.49 14.94 -0.43
N LEU A 119 -7.91 14.00 -1.18
CA LEU A 119 -6.46 13.87 -1.30
C LEU A 119 -5.85 15.14 -1.93
N PRO A 120 -4.58 15.46 -1.60
CA PRO A 120 -3.88 16.56 -2.25
C PRO A 120 -3.75 16.30 -3.76
N GLU A 121 -3.25 17.30 -4.48
CA GLU A 121 -2.83 17.09 -5.85
C GLU A 121 -1.76 15.99 -5.89
N LEU A 122 -2.09 14.93 -6.62
CA LEU A 122 -1.35 13.70 -6.74
C LEU A 122 -1.06 13.46 -8.22
N CYS A 123 0.22 13.31 -8.55
CA CYS A 123 0.69 13.14 -9.92
C CYS A 123 1.56 11.89 -10.01
N PHE A 124 1.72 11.35 -11.21
CA PHE A 124 2.84 10.45 -11.45
C PHE A 124 4.16 11.20 -11.21
N PRO A 125 5.16 10.57 -10.57
CA PRO A 125 6.40 11.27 -10.25
C PRO A 125 7.13 11.67 -11.53
N THR A 126 7.62 12.91 -11.58
CA THR A 126 8.58 13.32 -12.62
C THR A 126 9.88 12.56 -12.48
N GLU A 127 10.76 12.60 -13.49
CA GLU A 127 12.08 11.94 -13.46
C GLU A 127 12.89 12.30 -12.19
N LEU A 128 12.86 13.56 -11.77
CA LEU A 128 13.53 14.05 -10.56
C LEU A 128 12.88 13.59 -9.24
N GLU A 129 11.64 13.11 -9.29
CA GLU A 129 10.86 12.67 -8.13
C GLU A 129 10.79 11.14 -8.02
N ARG A 130 11.21 10.40 -9.06
CA ARG A 130 11.14 8.93 -9.08
C ARG A 130 11.85 8.28 -7.90
N GLU A 131 13.06 8.75 -7.57
CA GLU A 131 13.83 8.20 -6.44
C GLU A 131 13.14 8.46 -5.09
N LYS A 132 12.54 9.64 -4.91
CA LYS A 132 11.78 9.99 -3.69
C LYS A 132 10.51 9.15 -3.57
N CYS A 133 9.76 9.03 -4.66
CA CYS A 133 8.55 8.20 -4.73
C CYS A 133 8.86 6.73 -4.44
N ALA A 134 9.94 6.21 -5.02
CA ALA A 134 10.45 4.87 -4.76
C ALA A 134 10.81 4.66 -3.29
N ALA A 135 11.60 5.57 -2.70
CA ALA A 135 11.99 5.50 -1.30
C ALA A 135 10.77 5.51 -0.36
N LEU A 136 9.81 6.41 -0.59
CA LEU A 136 8.56 6.46 0.16
C LEU A 136 7.74 5.16 0.03
N THR A 137 7.71 4.56 -1.16
CA THR A 137 6.99 3.30 -1.41
C THR A 137 7.63 2.13 -0.68
N LEU A 138 8.96 2.03 -0.71
CA LEU A 138 9.71 1.00 -0.01
C LEU A 138 9.58 1.14 1.51
N ASP A 139 9.64 2.37 2.02
CA ASP A 139 9.40 2.68 3.44
C ASP A 139 7.99 2.27 3.87
N LEU A 140 6.97 2.55 3.06
CA LEU A 140 5.61 2.12 3.34
C LEU A 140 5.50 0.58 3.35
N ILE A 141 6.09 -0.10 2.38
CA ILE A 141 6.10 -1.57 2.34
C ILE A 141 6.76 -2.16 3.59
N ASP A 142 7.89 -1.60 4.03
CA ASP A 142 8.56 -2.06 5.24
C ASP A 142 7.74 -1.79 6.51
N TRP A 143 7.01 -0.67 6.55
CA TRP A 143 6.07 -0.38 7.62
C TRP A 143 4.93 -1.40 7.67
N ILE A 144 4.29 -1.71 6.53
CA ILE A 144 3.21 -2.71 6.46
C ILE A 144 3.74 -4.09 6.90
N ARG A 145 4.90 -4.49 6.36
CA ARG A 145 5.56 -5.73 6.76
C ARG A 145 5.78 -5.80 8.27
N SER A 146 6.30 -4.72 8.86
CA SER A 146 6.58 -4.65 10.29
C SER A 146 5.31 -4.65 11.14
N TYR A 147 4.21 -4.10 10.63
CA TYR A 147 2.89 -4.19 11.26
C TYR A 147 2.40 -5.64 11.31
N GLU A 148 2.50 -6.38 10.21
CA GLU A 148 2.05 -7.79 10.14
C GLU A 148 2.93 -8.74 10.98
N VAL A 149 4.24 -8.49 11.06
CA VAL A 149 5.11 -9.21 12.02
C VAL A 149 4.61 -9.00 13.45
N LYS A 150 4.30 -7.76 13.84
CA LYS A 150 3.79 -7.47 15.19
C LYS A 150 2.43 -8.10 15.44
N ILE A 151 1.56 -8.17 14.43
CA ILE A 151 0.28 -8.90 14.54
C ILE A 151 0.54 -10.36 14.89
N ALA A 152 1.42 -11.04 14.16
CA ALA A 152 1.74 -12.43 14.42
C ALA A 152 2.35 -12.63 15.83
N GLU A 153 3.25 -11.74 16.25
CA GLU A 153 3.89 -11.77 17.57
C GLU A 153 2.91 -11.51 18.73
N THR A 154 1.92 -10.63 18.55
CA THR A 154 1.05 -10.17 19.64
C THR A 154 -0.30 -10.88 19.68
N LEU A 155 -0.87 -11.20 18.52
CA LEU A 155 -2.19 -11.80 18.38
C LEU A 155 -2.14 -13.28 17.94
N GLY A 156 -0.97 -13.77 17.54
CA GLY A 156 -0.79 -15.11 16.97
C GLY A 156 -1.11 -15.14 15.48
N VAL A 157 -0.50 -16.08 14.75
CA VAL A 157 -0.77 -16.26 13.31
C VAL A 157 -2.21 -16.74 13.07
N GLU A 158 -2.79 -17.46 14.03
CA GLU A 158 -4.16 -17.97 14.01
C GLU A 158 -5.18 -16.83 13.91
N TYR A 159 -4.86 -15.66 14.45
CA TYR A 159 -5.70 -14.48 14.30
C TYR A 159 -5.84 -14.08 12.83
N ARG A 160 -4.73 -14.06 12.07
CA ARG A 160 -4.76 -13.77 10.64
C ARG A 160 -5.40 -14.90 9.85
N GLN A 161 -5.14 -16.17 10.19
CA GLN A 161 -5.83 -17.31 9.57
C GLN A 161 -7.36 -17.15 9.68
N SER A 162 -7.88 -16.85 10.89
CA SER A 162 -9.33 -16.67 11.09
C SER A 162 -9.89 -15.45 10.34
N THR A 163 -9.08 -14.41 10.17
CA THR A 163 -9.41 -13.20 9.41
C THR A 163 -9.55 -13.50 7.92
N LEU A 164 -8.68 -14.36 7.38
CA LEU A 164 -8.62 -14.67 5.96
C LEU A 164 -9.68 -15.68 5.52
N VAL A 165 -10.23 -16.50 6.42
CA VAL A 165 -11.38 -17.37 6.10
C VAL A 165 -12.57 -16.57 5.56
N GLN A 166 -12.77 -15.34 6.03
CA GLN A 166 -13.85 -14.46 5.56
C GLN A 166 -13.46 -13.63 4.33
N TRP A 167 -12.16 -13.53 4.04
CA TRP A 167 -11.65 -12.88 2.83
C TRP A 167 -11.78 -13.80 1.62
N ASP A 168 -11.52 -15.09 1.82
CA ASP A 168 -11.60 -16.11 0.79
C ASP A 168 -13.04 -16.25 0.27
N ASN A 169 -13.24 -15.80 -0.95
CA ASN A 169 -14.50 -15.92 -1.68
C ASN A 169 -14.43 -16.98 -2.80
N GLY A 170 -13.35 -17.77 -2.86
CA GLY A 170 -13.10 -18.78 -3.89
C GLY A 170 -12.63 -18.24 -5.25
N GLU A 171 -12.60 -16.93 -5.45
CA GLU A 171 -12.21 -16.30 -6.71
C GLU A 171 -10.91 -15.50 -6.59
N ARG A 172 -10.64 -14.94 -5.41
CA ARG A 172 -9.47 -14.08 -5.18
C ARG A 172 -8.27 -14.91 -4.75
N PRO A 173 -7.04 -14.55 -5.18
CA PRO A 173 -5.84 -15.10 -4.56
C PRO A 173 -5.80 -14.73 -3.07
N VAL A 174 -5.53 -15.73 -2.24
CA VAL A 174 -5.35 -15.56 -0.79
C VAL A 174 -3.88 -15.80 -0.49
N ILE A 175 -3.21 -14.79 0.06
CA ILE A 175 -1.86 -14.95 0.60
C ILE A 175 -2.00 -15.58 1.99
N PRO A 176 -1.39 -16.76 2.26
CA PRO A 176 -1.46 -17.39 3.58
C PRO A 176 -0.97 -16.47 4.70
N ALA A 177 -1.56 -16.60 5.89
CA ALA A 177 -1.28 -15.73 7.03
C ALA A 177 0.21 -15.72 7.41
N GLU A 178 0.87 -16.87 7.29
CA GLU A 178 2.28 -17.09 7.58
C GLU A 178 3.18 -16.36 6.57
N ASP A 179 2.69 -16.20 5.35
CA ASP A 179 3.46 -15.68 4.22
C ASP A 179 3.29 -14.16 4.04
N ILE A 180 2.25 -13.52 4.61
CA ILE A 180 2.00 -12.08 4.43
C ILE A 180 3.27 -11.23 4.66
N PRO A 181 4.01 -11.35 5.79
CA PRO A 181 5.22 -10.56 5.98
C PRO A 181 6.33 -10.88 4.96
N ARG A 182 6.43 -12.14 4.54
CA ARG A 182 7.42 -12.59 3.55
C ARG A 182 7.10 -12.05 2.17
N GLU A 183 5.85 -12.09 1.74
CA GLU A 183 5.40 -11.57 0.44
C GLU A 183 5.60 -10.05 0.36
N TRP A 184 5.29 -9.29 1.42
CA TRP A 184 5.62 -7.85 1.47
C TRP A 184 7.12 -7.59 1.30
N ARG A 185 7.97 -8.40 1.95
CA ARG A 185 9.43 -8.28 1.80
C ARG A 185 9.88 -8.58 0.37
N LEU A 186 9.37 -9.64 -0.25
CA LEU A 186 9.71 -10.02 -1.62
C LEU A 186 9.28 -8.95 -2.61
N LEU A 187 8.08 -8.38 -2.42
CA LEU A 187 7.59 -7.27 -3.20
C LEU A 187 8.52 -6.06 -3.08
N GLY A 188 8.93 -5.68 -1.87
CA GLY A 188 9.89 -4.60 -1.66
C GLY A 188 11.24 -4.83 -2.37
N ILE A 189 11.76 -6.06 -2.33
CA ILE A 189 13.00 -6.43 -3.04
C ILE A 189 12.82 -6.31 -4.55
N ALA A 190 11.70 -6.82 -5.09
CA ALA A 190 11.42 -6.77 -6.53
C ALA A 190 11.29 -5.31 -7.02
N ILE A 191 10.61 -4.46 -6.25
CA ILE A 191 10.48 -3.03 -6.56
C ILE A 191 11.86 -2.34 -6.52
N ALA A 192 12.65 -2.59 -5.48
CA ALA A 192 13.99 -2.02 -5.38
C ALA A 192 14.92 -2.45 -6.53
N ALA A 193 14.72 -3.66 -7.07
CA ALA A 193 15.49 -4.18 -8.20
C ALA A 193 15.07 -3.57 -9.55
N ASP A 194 13.78 -3.26 -9.75
CA ASP A 194 13.30 -2.54 -10.93
C ASP A 194 12.18 -1.53 -10.58
N LEU A 195 12.59 -0.29 -10.30
CA LEU A 195 11.66 0.80 -10.02
C LEU A 195 10.73 1.13 -11.19
N ARG A 196 11.09 0.76 -12.42
CA ARG A 196 10.26 1.03 -13.61
C ARG A 196 9.03 0.15 -13.65
N ALA A 197 9.06 -1.04 -13.05
CA ALA A 197 7.88 -1.92 -12.98
C ALA A 197 6.71 -1.23 -12.24
N MET A 198 7.02 -0.36 -11.28
CA MET A 198 6.06 0.45 -10.52
C MET A 198 5.73 1.80 -11.15
N LEU A 199 6.72 2.41 -11.79
CA LEU A 199 6.67 3.79 -12.29
C LEU A 199 6.57 3.85 -13.82
N SER A 200 6.18 2.75 -14.48
CA SER A 200 6.16 2.69 -15.94
C SER A 200 5.15 3.66 -16.52
N ASP A 201 5.64 4.49 -17.45
CA ASP A 201 4.89 5.55 -18.14
C ASP A 201 3.96 4.95 -19.21
N HIS A 202 3.02 4.08 -18.85
CA HIS A 202 2.11 3.54 -19.84
C HIS A 202 0.95 4.48 -20.24
N TYR A 203 1.08 5.78 -19.97
CA TYR A 203 0.28 6.85 -20.60
C TYR A 203 1.06 8.16 -20.75
N ALA A 204 2.24 8.12 -21.36
CA ALA A 204 2.79 9.31 -22.03
C ALA A 204 2.14 9.57 -23.42
N ASP A 205 1.20 8.72 -23.87
CA ASP A 205 0.64 8.74 -25.22
C ASP A 205 -0.86 9.07 -25.26
N LYS A 206 -1.28 10.07 -24.49
CA LYS A 206 -2.61 10.73 -24.64
C LYS A 206 -2.54 12.25 -24.58
N SER A 207 -1.40 12.82 -24.95
CA SER A 207 -1.29 14.25 -25.28
C SER A 207 -1.20 14.47 -26.78
N GLU A 208 -1.97 13.73 -27.58
CA GLU A 208 -2.37 14.09 -28.94
C GLU A 208 -3.73 13.42 -29.19
N VAL A 209 -4.83 14.16 -29.04
CA VAL A 209 -6.01 14.17 -29.91
C VAL A 209 -6.99 15.22 -29.37
N SER A 210 -7.19 16.24 -30.23
CA SER A 210 -8.22 17.30 -30.27
C SER A 210 -8.09 18.49 -29.32
#